data_AF-A0A259IU29-F1
#
_entry.id   AF-A0A259IU29-F1
#
_cell.length_a   1.000
_cell.length_b   1.000
_cell.length_c   1.000
_cell.angle_alpha   90.00
_cell.angle_beta   90.00
_cell.angle_gamma   90.00
#
_symmetry.space_group_name_H-M   'P 1'
#
loop_
_entity.id
_entity.type
_entity.pdbx_description
1 polymer ?
#
loop_
_entity_poly.entity_id
_entity_poly.type
_entity_poly.pdbx_seq_one_letter_code
_entity_poly.pdbx_strand_id
1 'polypeptide(L)'
;MFAGMNTGVAPSLAPHHMALIPPERLAEIQKEYFTEFAHLATNPEVIEVKDRRFSGKAWHSSWSKMIAATYLLNSKHLLSLASAVDADEKTKTKILFTTEQMIDALSPSNFIATNPEVLENIISSQGQSIQNGIVNLLGDLKKGKVSLTDESAFEVGKNIATTEGQVVFRNDLFELIQYTPLTETVYERPYLMVPPCINKYYILDLQP
;
A
#
# COMPACT_ATOMS: atom_id res chain seq x y z
N MET A 1 -7.43 -43.43 18.18
CA MET A 1 -8.79 -43.41 17.62
C MET A 1 -9.53 -42.21 18.22
N PHE A 2 -9.44 -41.04 17.57
CA PHE A 2 -10.17 -39.85 17.99
C PHE A 2 -11.53 -39.85 17.28
N ALA A 3 -12.52 -40.48 17.91
CA ALA A 3 -13.91 -40.40 17.48
C ALA A 3 -14.65 -39.46 18.44
N GLY A 4 -15.21 -38.36 17.92
CA GLY A 4 -16.11 -37.49 18.68
C GLY A 4 -15.71 -36.02 18.77
N MET A 5 -15.39 -35.36 17.65
CA MET A 5 -15.62 -33.92 17.58
C MET A 5 -17.08 -33.70 17.20
N ASN A 6 -17.90 -33.47 18.22
CA ASN A 6 -19.27 -32.99 18.07
C ASN A 6 -19.20 -31.64 17.33
N THR A 7 -19.52 -31.62 16.03
CA THR A 7 -19.72 -30.40 15.26
C THR A 7 -21.02 -29.76 15.73
N GLY A 8 -20.96 -29.09 16.89
CA GLY A 8 -22.06 -28.29 17.40
C GLY A 8 -22.52 -27.35 16.30
N VAL A 9 -23.84 -27.25 16.13
CA VAL A 9 -24.48 -26.34 15.17
C VAL A 9 -23.83 -24.97 15.33
N ALA A 10 -23.14 -24.52 14.28
CA ALA A 10 -22.53 -23.20 14.24
C ALA A 10 -23.64 -22.18 14.56
N PRO A 11 -23.38 -21.17 15.42
CA PRO A 11 -24.40 -20.19 15.77
C PRO A 11 -24.97 -19.56 14.48
N SER A 12 -26.25 -19.77 14.21
CA SER A 12 -26.90 -19.21 13.02
C SER A 12 -27.30 -17.78 13.30
N LEU A 13 -26.70 -16.84 12.57
CA LEU A 13 -27.07 -15.43 12.61
C LEU A 13 -28.37 -15.19 11.80
N ALA A 14 -29.06 -14.08 12.08
CA ALA A 14 -30.42 -13.82 11.60
C ALA A 14 -30.58 -13.86 10.07
N PRO A 15 -31.69 -14.38 9.51
CA PRO A 15 -31.83 -14.69 8.08
C PRO A 15 -31.83 -13.51 7.11
N HIS A 16 -32.12 -12.29 7.56
CA HIS A 16 -32.53 -11.18 6.68
C HIS A 16 -31.38 -10.28 6.20
N HIS A 17 -30.15 -10.54 6.65
CA HIS A 17 -28.98 -9.71 6.34
C HIS A 17 -27.70 -10.51 6.04
N MET A 18 -27.81 -11.83 5.87
CA MET A 18 -26.64 -12.62 5.46
C MET A 18 -26.48 -12.54 3.95
N ALA A 19 -25.37 -11.94 3.55
CA ALA A 19 -24.82 -12.20 2.24
C ALA A 19 -24.36 -13.67 2.24
N LEU A 20 -25.11 -14.53 1.55
CA LEU A 20 -24.91 -15.98 1.59
C LEU A 20 -24.02 -16.41 0.43
N ILE A 21 -23.13 -17.37 0.65
CA ILE A 21 -22.39 -18.02 -0.44
C ILE A 21 -23.20 -19.26 -0.86
N PRO A 22 -23.52 -19.45 -2.16
CA PRO A 22 -24.20 -20.66 -2.62
C PRO A 22 -23.43 -21.93 -2.19
N PRO A 23 -24.10 -22.96 -1.63
CA PRO A 23 -23.42 -24.14 -1.08
C PRO A 23 -22.49 -24.85 -2.07
N GLU A 24 -22.88 -24.92 -3.35
CA GLU A 24 -22.06 -25.53 -4.41
C GLU A 24 -20.76 -24.75 -4.62
N ARG A 25 -20.83 -23.41 -4.72
CA ARG A 25 -19.67 -22.53 -4.86
C ARG A 25 -18.77 -22.58 -3.62
N LEU A 26 -19.38 -22.64 -2.43
CA LEU A 26 -18.63 -22.79 -1.18
C LEU A 26 -17.83 -24.11 -1.16
N ALA A 27 -18.44 -25.22 -1.58
CA ALA A 27 -17.78 -26.52 -1.65
C ALA A 27 -16.62 -26.53 -2.66
N GLU A 28 -16.79 -25.89 -3.82
CA GLU A 28 -15.73 -25.70 -4.82
C GLU A 28 -14.55 -24.92 -4.24
N ILE A 29 -14.82 -23.76 -3.62
CA ILE A 29 -13.78 -22.89 -3.03
C ILE A 29 -13.03 -23.61 -1.90
N GLN A 30 -13.73 -24.38 -1.06
CA GLN A 30 -13.11 -25.17 -0.01
C GLN A 30 -12.21 -26.27 -0.60
N LYS A 31 -12.69 -26.98 -1.62
CA LYS A 31 -11.92 -28.04 -2.29
C LYS A 31 -10.65 -27.48 -2.94
N GLU A 32 -10.74 -26.35 -3.63
CA GLU A 32 -9.58 -25.65 -4.21
C GLU A 32 -8.57 -25.28 -3.13
N TYR A 33 -9.03 -24.66 -2.04
CA TYR A 33 -8.17 -24.28 -0.91
C TYR A 33 -7.45 -25.47 -0.30
N PHE A 34 -8.14 -26.57 0.00
CA PHE A 34 -7.50 -27.76 0.57
C PHE A 34 -6.50 -28.39 -0.40
N THR A 35 -6.76 -28.36 -1.70
CA THR A 35 -5.85 -28.87 -2.73
C THR A 35 -4.55 -28.06 -2.77
N GLU A 36 -4.67 -26.72 -2.82
CA GLU A 36 -3.51 -25.83 -2.83
C GLU A 36 -2.75 -25.85 -1.50
N PHE A 37 -3.47 -25.94 -0.37
CA PHE A 37 -2.87 -26.06 0.95
C PHE A 37 -2.11 -27.38 1.12
N ALA A 38 -2.67 -28.50 0.65
CA ALA A 38 -1.98 -29.78 0.65
C ALA A 38 -0.71 -29.72 -0.22
N HIS A 39 -0.79 -29.11 -1.41
CA HIS A 39 0.37 -28.91 -2.27
C HIS A 39 1.46 -28.06 -1.58
N LEU A 40 1.06 -26.98 -0.91
CA LEU A 40 1.94 -26.11 -0.12
C LEU A 40 2.61 -26.89 1.02
N ALA A 41 1.88 -27.74 1.73
CA ALA A 41 2.39 -28.54 2.83
C ALA A 41 3.37 -29.63 2.37
N THR A 42 3.16 -30.23 1.19
CA THR A 42 4.03 -31.30 0.67
C THR A 42 5.25 -30.78 -0.07
N ASN A 43 5.16 -29.63 -0.74
CA ASN A 43 6.21 -29.08 -1.59
C ASN A 43 6.51 -27.61 -1.25
N PRO A 44 7.03 -27.32 -0.05
CA PRO A 44 7.23 -25.95 0.41
C PRO A 44 8.31 -25.19 -0.38
N GLU A 45 9.20 -25.88 -1.09
CA GLU A 45 10.29 -25.24 -1.84
C GLU A 45 9.90 -24.83 -3.28
N VAL A 46 8.78 -25.34 -3.80
CA VAL A 46 8.31 -25.10 -5.18
C VAL A 46 7.46 -23.82 -5.29
N ILE A 47 7.25 -23.12 -4.18
CA ILE A 47 6.34 -21.98 -4.16
C ILE A 47 6.98 -20.77 -4.86
N GLU A 48 6.53 -20.50 -6.08
CA GLU A 48 6.83 -19.24 -6.75
C GLU A 48 6.01 -18.11 -6.13
N VAL A 49 6.66 -17.28 -5.31
CA VAL A 49 6.07 -16.04 -4.79
C VAL A 49 6.19 -14.96 -5.87
N LYS A 50 5.09 -14.69 -6.57
CA LYS A 50 5.05 -13.70 -7.69
C LYS A 50 4.68 -12.28 -7.26
N ASP A 51 4.39 -12.06 -5.99
CA ASP A 51 4.00 -10.74 -5.46
C ASP A 51 5.23 -9.85 -5.27
N ARG A 52 5.18 -8.65 -5.84
CA ARG A 52 6.26 -7.64 -5.77
C ARG A 52 6.65 -7.29 -4.33
N ARG A 53 5.73 -7.38 -3.36
CA ARG A 53 6.02 -7.14 -1.92
C ARG A 53 7.09 -8.08 -1.36
N PHE A 54 7.26 -9.24 -1.98
CA PHE A 54 8.16 -10.30 -1.52
C PHE A 54 9.30 -10.57 -2.51
N SER A 55 9.66 -9.59 -3.35
CA SER A 55 10.69 -9.77 -4.38
C SER A 55 12.13 -9.62 -3.89
N GLY A 56 12.33 -9.10 -2.67
CA GLY A 56 13.67 -8.88 -2.13
C GLY A 56 14.38 -10.18 -1.76
N LYS A 57 15.72 -10.15 -1.74
CA LYS A 57 16.55 -11.35 -1.53
C LYS A 57 16.25 -12.05 -0.20
N ALA A 58 15.94 -11.29 0.85
CA ALA A 58 15.66 -11.82 2.19
C ALA A 58 14.40 -12.72 2.23
N TRP A 59 13.44 -12.46 1.33
CA TRP A 59 12.22 -13.25 1.13
C TRP A 59 12.46 -14.61 0.46
N HIS A 60 13.69 -14.91 0.03
CA HIS A 60 14.02 -16.19 -0.59
C HIS A 60 14.45 -17.28 0.41
N SER A 61 14.53 -16.97 1.70
CA SER A 61 14.80 -17.96 2.75
C SER A 61 13.58 -18.87 2.99
N SER A 62 13.80 -20.14 3.39
CA SER A 62 12.72 -21.13 3.48
C SER A 62 11.56 -20.72 4.39
N TRP A 63 11.84 -20.06 5.52
CA TRP A 63 10.80 -19.61 6.44
C TRP A 63 10.00 -18.41 5.91
N SER A 64 10.67 -17.45 5.25
CA SER A 64 10.00 -16.24 4.74
C SER A 64 9.18 -16.54 3.49
N LYS A 65 9.69 -17.43 2.61
CA LYS A 65 8.92 -18.02 1.50
C LYS A 65 7.65 -18.69 2.02
N MET A 66 7.75 -19.51 3.06
CA MET A 66 6.59 -20.20 3.65
C MET A 66 5.54 -19.22 4.18
N ILE A 67 5.96 -18.17 4.89
CA ILE A 67 5.05 -17.14 5.40
C ILE A 67 4.37 -16.39 4.24
N ALA A 68 5.15 -15.94 3.25
CA ALA A 68 4.62 -15.22 2.08
C ALA A 68 3.64 -16.09 1.28
N ALA A 69 3.99 -17.36 1.04
CA ALA A 69 3.13 -18.31 0.35
C ALA A 69 1.84 -18.60 1.09
N THR A 70 1.92 -18.85 2.40
CA THR A 70 0.75 -19.09 3.25
C THR A 70 -0.17 -17.87 3.22
N TYR A 71 0.40 -16.67 3.32
CA TYR A 71 -0.35 -15.42 3.20
C TYR A 71 -1.05 -15.30 1.84
N LEU A 72 -0.35 -15.53 0.73
CA LEU A 72 -0.93 -15.41 -0.62
C LEU A 72 -2.04 -16.44 -0.87
N LEU A 73 -1.85 -17.68 -0.41
CA LEU A 73 -2.87 -18.72 -0.48
C LEU A 73 -4.15 -18.33 0.28
N ASN A 74 -3.99 -17.87 1.53
CA ASN A 74 -5.13 -17.43 2.35
C ASN A 74 -5.79 -16.18 1.77
N SER A 75 -5.00 -15.25 1.22
CA SER A 75 -5.50 -14.05 0.54
C SER A 75 -6.38 -14.42 -0.65
N LYS A 76 -5.90 -15.31 -1.52
CA LYS A 76 -6.68 -15.84 -2.65
C LYS A 76 -7.97 -16.49 -2.18
N HIS A 77 -7.92 -17.32 -1.13
CA HIS A 77 -9.11 -17.98 -0.58
C HIS A 77 -10.14 -16.99 -0.06
N LEU A 78 -9.72 -16.00 0.72
CA LEU A 78 -10.60 -14.96 1.25
C LEU A 78 -11.25 -14.13 0.13
N LEU A 79 -10.49 -13.78 -0.92
CA LEU A 79 -11.02 -13.08 -2.09
C LEU A 79 -12.02 -13.94 -2.88
N SER A 80 -11.78 -15.24 -3.01
CA SER A 80 -12.72 -16.17 -3.63
C SER A 80 -14.03 -16.25 -2.84
N LEU A 81 -13.96 -16.30 -1.50
CA LEU A 81 -15.15 -16.27 -0.64
C LEU A 81 -15.91 -14.96 -0.80
N ALA A 82 -15.22 -13.81 -0.71
CA ALA A 82 -15.81 -12.49 -0.89
C ALA A 82 -16.47 -12.32 -2.28
N SER A 83 -15.85 -12.87 -3.33
CA SER A 83 -16.39 -12.85 -4.70
C SER A 83 -17.60 -13.76 -4.90
N ALA A 84 -17.74 -14.81 -4.09
CA ALA A 84 -18.81 -15.79 -4.20
C ALA A 84 -20.05 -15.43 -3.36
N VAL A 85 -19.99 -14.33 -2.61
CA VAL A 85 -21.13 -13.80 -1.87
C VAL A 85 -22.25 -13.42 -2.84
N ASP A 86 -23.44 -13.96 -2.57
CA ASP A 86 -24.71 -13.61 -3.21
C ASP A 86 -25.27 -12.35 -2.54
N ALA A 87 -25.09 -11.22 -3.20
CA ALA A 87 -25.55 -9.90 -2.78
C ALA A 87 -25.67 -8.97 -4.01
N ASP A 88 -26.33 -7.83 -3.85
CA ASP A 88 -26.34 -6.80 -4.88
C ASP A 88 -24.92 -6.27 -5.17
N GLU A 89 -24.70 -5.79 -6.39
CA GLU A 89 -23.37 -5.33 -6.85
C GLU A 89 -22.70 -4.34 -5.90
N LYS A 90 -23.46 -3.39 -5.34
CA LYS A 90 -22.91 -2.39 -4.42
C LYS A 90 -22.43 -3.02 -3.12
N THR A 91 -23.18 -3.96 -2.57
CA THR A 91 -22.79 -4.71 -1.37
C THR A 91 -21.58 -5.61 -1.66
N LYS A 92 -21.59 -6.30 -2.80
CA LYS A 92 -20.48 -7.15 -3.22
C LYS A 92 -19.17 -6.38 -3.39
N THR A 93 -19.21 -5.22 -4.06
CA THR A 93 -18.03 -4.34 -4.17
C THR A 93 -17.51 -3.89 -2.80
N LYS A 94 -18.40 -3.56 -1.85
CA LYS A 94 -17.99 -3.19 -0.49
C LYS A 94 -17.33 -4.35 0.25
N ILE A 95 -17.87 -5.55 0.12
CA ILE A 95 -17.30 -6.76 0.74
C ILE A 95 -15.92 -7.01 0.16
N LEU A 96 -15.78 -7.05 -1.17
CA LEU A 96 -14.51 -7.22 -1.86
C LEU A 96 -13.47 -6.19 -1.41
N PHE A 97 -13.82 -4.90 -1.48
CA PHE A 97 -12.94 -3.83 -1.05
C PHE A 97 -12.51 -3.99 0.41
N THR A 98 -13.45 -4.28 1.31
CA THR A 98 -13.12 -4.43 2.75
C THR A 98 -12.22 -5.65 2.98
N THR A 99 -12.45 -6.74 2.26
CA THR A 99 -11.61 -7.94 2.31
C THR A 99 -10.20 -7.67 1.77
N GLU A 100 -10.07 -6.96 0.64
CA GLU A 100 -8.77 -6.53 0.10
C GLU A 100 -8.00 -5.67 1.10
N GLN A 101 -8.66 -4.66 1.69
CA GLN A 101 -8.03 -3.81 2.71
C GLN A 101 -7.59 -4.60 3.94
N MET A 102 -8.38 -5.58 4.39
CA MET A 102 -8.01 -6.46 5.51
C MET A 102 -6.82 -7.36 5.15
N ILE A 103 -6.82 -7.95 3.96
CA ILE A 103 -5.71 -8.77 3.45
C ILE A 103 -4.42 -7.94 3.43
N ASP A 104 -4.47 -6.75 2.83
CA ASP A 104 -3.31 -5.89 2.69
C ASP A 104 -2.79 -5.39 4.05
N ALA A 105 -3.68 -5.11 5.01
CA ALA A 105 -3.29 -4.75 6.38
C ALA A 105 -2.58 -5.90 7.10
N LEU A 106 -2.98 -7.14 6.84
CA LEU A 106 -2.41 -8.35 7.43
C LEU A 106 -1.16 -8.87 6.69
N SER A 107 -0.68 -8.15 5.68
CA SER A 107 0.50 -8.55 4.93
C SER A 107 1.73 -8.75 5.84
N PRO A 108 2.47 -9.87 5.72
CA PRO A 108 3.66 -10.13 6.52
C PRO A 108 4.75 -9.06 6.42
N SER A 109 4.77 -8.29 5.32
CA SER A 109 5.71 -7.18 5.14
C SER A 109 5.45 -6.01 6.09
N ASN A 110 4.26 -5.92 6.70
CA ASN A 110 3.88 -4.81 7.57
C ASN A 110 4.40 -4.96 9.01
N PHE A 111 4.89 -6.14 9.40
CA PHE A 111 5.29 -6.43 10.77
C PHE A 111 6.76 -6.80 10.87
N ILE A 112 7.47 -6.21 11.83
CA ILE A 112 8.89 -6.45 12.08
C ILE A 112 9.19 -7.95 12.26
N ALA A 113 8.35 -8.66 13.02
CA ALA A 113 8.56 -10.06 13.36
C ALA A 113 8.47 -11.01 12.15
N THR A 114 7.79 -10.61 11.08
CA THR A 114 7.56 -11.44 9.89
C THR A 114 8.24 -10.90 8.63
N ASN A 115 8.90 -9.73 8.72
CA ASN A 115 9.57 -9.11 7.59
C ASN A 115 11.09 -9.42 7.62
N PRO A 116 11.58 -10.32 6.75
CA PRO A 116 12.98 -10.74 6.74
C PRO A 116 13.95 -9.59 6.41
N GLU A 117 13.54 -8.64 5.56
CA GLU A 117 14.39 -7.49 5.19
C GLU A 117 14.60 -6.56 6.39
N VAL A 118 13.55 -6.33 7.17
CA VAL A 118 13.65 -5.54 8.40
C VAL A 118 14.52 -6.25 9.43
N LEU A 119 14.35 -7.56 9.61
CA LEU A 119 15.19 -8.35 10.52
C LEU A 119 16.67 -8.32 10.10
N GLU A 120 16.96 -8.48 8.81
CA GLU A 120 18.32 -8.40 8.26
C GLU A 120 18.93 -7.00 8.45
N ASN A 121 18.15 -5.94 8.23
CA ASN A 121 18.59 -4.57 8.48
C ASN A 121 18.85 -4.31 9.97
N ILE A 122 18.01 -4.84 10.86
CA ILE A 122 18.23 -4.74 12.32
C ILE A 122 19.55 -5.40 12.71
N ILE A 123 19.81 -6.61 12.21
CA ILE A 123 21.04 -7.35 12.52
C ILE A 123 22.27 -6.62 11.94
N SER A 124 22.24 -6.27 10.67
CA SER A 124 23.37 -5.64 9.97
C SER A 124 23.68 -4.24 10.50
N SER A 125 22.66 -3.47 10.91
CA SER A 125 22.83 -2.15 11.55
C SER A 125 23.03 -2.21 13.06
N GLN A 126 23.09 -3.40 13.67
CA GLN A 126 23.16 -3.59 15.13
C GLN A 126 22.04 -2.82 15.89
N GLY A 127 20.86 -2.72 15.28
CA GLY A 127 19.71 -1.99 15.83
C GLY A 127 19.71 -0.48 15.59
N GLN A 128 20.74 0.10 14.96
CA GLN A 128 20.79 1.54 14.67
C GLN A 128 19.60 2.00 13.81
N SER A 129 19.12 1.17 12.89
CA SER A 129 17.95 1.49 12.07
C SER A 129 16.68 1.72 12.91
N ILE A 130 16.48 0.97 14.00
CA ILE A 130 15.33 1.15 14.90
C ILE A 130 15.47 2.44 15.68
N GLN A 131 16.67 2.69 16.23
CA GLN A 131 16.94 3.91 17.00
C GLN A 131 16.65 5.16 16.16
N ASN A 132 17.15 5.18 14.92
CA ASN A 132 16.89 6.27 13.97
C ASN A 132 15.37 6.41 13.68
N GLY A 133 14.67 5.30 13.48
CA GLY A 133 13.21 5.31 13.28
C GLY A 133 12.45 5.91 14.46
N ILE A 134 12.83 5.61 15.70
CA ILE A 134 12.23 6.18 16.90
C ILE A 134 12.51 7.69 17.00
N VAL A 135 13.74 8.11 16.73
CA VAL A 135 14.11 9.54 16.72
C VAL A 135 13.29 10.30 15.68
N ASN A 136 13.12 9.74 14.48
CA ASN A 136 12.29 10.31 13.42
C ASN A 136 10.81 10.39 13.85
N LEU A 137 10.26 9.32 14.42
CA LEU A 137 8.88 9.29 14.91
C LEU A 137 8.63 10.36 15.99
N LEU A 138 9.54 10.52 16.94
CA LEU A 138 9.45 11.57 17.97
C LEU A 138 9.52 12.97 17.35
N GLY A 139 10.38 13.15 16.33
CA GLY A 139 10.46 14.39 15.56
C GLY A 139 9.15 14.73 14.85
N ASP A 140 8.52 13.73 14.24
CA ASP A 140 7.25 13.88 13.51
C ASP A 140 6.07 14.15 14.46
N LEU A 141 6.01 13.47 15.61
CA LEU A 141 5.02 13.73 16.65
C LEU A 141 5.13 15.18 17.16
N LYS A 142 6.35 15.70 17.33
CA LYS A 142 6.57 17.09 17.72
C LYS A 142 6.10 18.09 16.65
N LYS A 143 6.23 17.74 15.37
CA LYS A 143 5.77 18.56 14.23
C LYS A 143 4.26 18.46 13.99
N GLY A 144 3.59 17.42 14.51
CA GLY A 144 2.18 17.16 14.25
C GLY A 144 1.88 16.62 12.84
N LYS A 145 2.92 16.25 12.08
CA LYS A 145 2.82 15.70 10.72
C LYS A 145 3.98 14.74 10.47
N VAL A 146 3.76 13.74 9.61
CA VAL A 146 4.81 12.84 9.14
C VAL A 146 5.74 13.60 8.20
N SER A 147 7.04 13.58 8.46
CA SER A 147 8.02 14.21 7.58
C SER A 147 8.32 13.28 6.40
N LEU A 148 7.95 13.70 5.19
CA LEU A 148 8.23 12.94 3.96
C LEU A 148 9.60 13.27 3.37
N THR A 149 10.08 14.48 3.60
CA THR A 149 11.35 15.01 3.07
C THR A 149 12.02 15.89 4.12
N ASP A 150 13.31 16.13 3.94
CA ASP A 150 14.02 17.16 4.69
C ASP A 150 13.56 18.55 4.21
N GLU A 151 12.76 19.23 5.02
CA GLU A 151 12.27 20.59 4.72
C GLU A 151 13.39 21.64 4.74
N SER A 152 14.55 21.34 5.35
CA SER A 152 15.70 22.24 5.36
C SER A 152 16.53 22.17 4.09
N ALA A 153 16.37 21.09 3.31
CA ALA A 153 17.08 20.91 2.06
C ALA A 153 16.52 21.79 0.93
N PHE A 154 15.31 22.35 1.08
CA PHE A 154 14.63 23.09 0.02
C PHE A 154 14.22 24.49 0.45
N GLU A 155 14.67 25.49 -0.31
CA GLU A 155 14.38 26.90 -0.11
C GLU A 155 13.84 27.49 -1.42
N VAL A 156 12.60 27.99 -1.35
CA VAL A 156 11.90 28.62 -2.49
C VAL A 156 12.67 29.84 -2.97
N GLY A 157 12.96 29.88 -4.26
CA GLY A 157 13.75 30.91 -4.91
C GLY A 157 15.27 30.70 -4.85
N LYS A 158 15.77 29.68 -4.13
CA LYS A 158 17.21 29.30 -4.15
C LYS A 158 17.48 27.99 -4.86
N ASN A 159 16.70 26.95 -4.56
CA ASN A 159 16.90 25.63 -5.16
C ASN A 159 15.60 24.93 -5.60
N ILE A 160 14.44 25.57 -5.38
CA ILE A 160 13.15 25.23 -6.01
C ILE A 160 12.48 26.54 -6.46
N ALA A 161 11.66 26.50 -7.50
CA ALA A 161 11.06 27.71 -8.09
C ALA A 161 12.11 28.76 -8.49
N THR A 162 13.17 28.32 -9.17
CA THR A 162 14.32 29.18 -9.52
C THR A 162 14.30 29.67 -10.96
N THR A 163 13.26 29.35 -11.74
CA THR A 163 13.17 29.83 -13.12
C THR A 163 13.07 31.35 -13.09
N GLU A 164 14.00 32.02 -13.80
CA GLU A 164 14.09 33.47 -13.78
C GLU A 164 12.79 34.10 -14.29
N GLY A 165 12.25 35.05 -13.52
CA GLY A 165 11.00 35.72 -13.83
C GLY A 165 10.73 36.86 -12.87
N GLN A 166 9.65 37.60 -13.13
CA GLN A 166 9.26 38.77 -12.34
C GLN A 166 7.76 38.78 -12.08
N VAL A 167 7.36 39.28 -10.90
CA VAL A 167 5.96 39.53 -10.58
C VAL A 167 5.51 40.80 -11.31
N VAL A 168 4.63 40.65 -12.29
CA VAL A 168 4.13 41.76 -13.13
C VAL A 168 2.75 42.27 -12.70
N PHE A 169 2.04 41.52 -11.86
CA PHE A 169 0.76 41.91 -11.26
C PHE A 169 0.58 41.23 -9.90
N ARG A 170 -0.07 41.93 -8.95
CA ARG A 170 -0.37 41.41 -7.61
C ARG A 170 -1.70 41.98 -7.10
N ASN A 171 -2.51 41.12 -6.49
CA ASN A 171 -3.67 41.51 -5.69
C ASN A 171 -3.82 40.60 -4.46
N ASP A 172 -4.95 40.70 -3.74
CA ASP A 172 -5.21 39.93 -2.53
C ASP A 172 -5.39 38.42 -2.77
N LEU A 173 -5.57 37.98 -4.02
CA LEU A 173 -5.82 36.58 -4.38
C LEU A 173 -4.61 35.92 -5.03
N PHE A 174 -3.83 36.63 -5.84
CA PHE A 174 -2.73 36.04 -6.60
C PHE A 174 -1.63 37.03 -7.00
N GLU A 175 -0.51 36.44 -7.42
CA GLU A 175 0.60 37.10 -8.10
C GLU A 175 0.74 36.52 -9.51
N LEU A 176 0.92 37.38 -10.51
CA LEU A 176 1.22 36.97 -11.89
C LEU A 176 2.72 37.04 -12.11
N ILE A 177 3.32 35.89 -12.42
CA ILE A 177 4.75 35.79 -12.73
C ILE A 177 4.89 35.73 -14.26
N GLN A 178 5.72 36.62 -14.81
CA GLN A 178 6.20 36.54 -16.18
C GLN A 178 7.64 36.05 -16.16
N TYR A 179 7.88 34.86 -16.73
CA TYR A 179 9.22 34.28 -16.83
C TYR A 179 10.07 34.97 -17.90
N THR A 180 11.37 35.06 -17.64
CA THR A 180 12.37 35.58 -18.57
C THR A 180 12.50 34.63 -19.75
N PRO A 181 12.42 35.12 -21.01
CA PRO A 181 12.58 34.27 -22.18
C PRO A 181 14.01 33.72 -22.26
N LEU A 182 14.15 32.41 -22.50
CA LEU A 182 15.45 31.75 -22.71
C LEU A 182 15.86 31.67 -24.19
N THR A 183 15.08 32.24 -25.10
CA THR A 183 15.29 32.24 -26.55
C THR A 183 15.15 33.64 -27.12
N GLU A 184 15.81 33.90 -28.26
CA GLU A 184 15.74 35.20 -28.95
C GLU A 184 14.34 35.51 -29.48
N THR A 185 13.60 34.47 -29.89
CA THR A 185 12.23 34.58 -30.39
C THR A 185 11.30 33.65 -29.61
N VAL A 186 10.05 34.08 -29.40
CA VAL A 186 8.97 33.31 -28.77
C VAL A 186 7.73 33.32 -29.65
N TYR A 187 6.78 32.43 -29.37
CA TYR A 187 5.49 32.45 -30.05
C TYR A 187 4.68 33.70 -29.68
N GLU A 188 3.92 34.24 -30.65
CA GLU A 188 3.10 35.44 -30.45
C GLU A 188 2.01 35.25 -29.39
N ARG A 189 1.42 34.05 -29.30
CA ARG A 189 0.39 33.74 -28.30
C ARG A 189 1.04 33.28 -26.99
N PRO A 190 0.77 33.94 -25.85
CA PRO A 190 1.32 33.55 -24.57
C PRO A 190 0.65 32.28 -24.04
N TYR A 191 1.37 31.55 -23.19
CA TYR A 191 0.84 30.44 -22.40
C TYR A 191 0.58 30.92 -20.96
N LEU A 192 -0.68 30.82 -20.50
CA LEU A 192 -1.05 31.15 -19.14
C LEU A 192 -1.26 29.85 -18.33
N MET A 193 -0.47 29.69 -17.28
CA MET A 193 -0.56 28.56 -16.37
C MET A 193 -1.40 28.93 -15.14
N VAL A 194 -2.45 28.16 -14.87
CA VAL A 194 -3.31 28.34 -13.68
C VAL A 194 -3.12 27.13 -12.76
N PRO A 195 -2.25 27.21 -11.74
CA PRO A 195 -1.99 26.10 -10.83
C PRO A 195 -3.19 25.82 -9.91
N PRO A 196 -3.30 24.61 -9.34
CA PRO A 196 -4.28 24.32 -8.31
C PRO A 196 -4.06 25.20 -7.07
N CYS A 197 -5.14 25.58 -6.39
CA CYS A 197 -5.09 26.34 -5.14
C CYS A 197 -4.89 25.46 -3.90
N ILE A 198 -4.93 24.14 -4.07
CA ILE A 198 -4.59 23.15 -3.05
C ILE A 198 -3.13 22.76 -3.29
N ASN A 199 -2.24 23.17 -2.37
CA ASN A 199 -0.77 23.25 -2.49
C ASN A 199 -0.26 24.49 -3.28
N LYS A 200 1.06 24.63 -3.41
CA LYS A 200 1.73 25.80 -4.00
C LYS A 200 2.12 25.54 -5.46
N TYR A 201 2.24 26.61 -6.26
CA TYR A 201 2.45 26.54 -7.71
C TYR A 201 3.77 25.88 -8.14
N TYR A 202 4.81 25.93 -7.31
CA TYR A 202 6.17 25.53 -7.67
C TYR A 202 6.33 24.03 -7.95
N ILE A 203 5.29 23.21 -7.76
CA ILE A 203 5.26 21.83 -8.28
C ILE A 203 5.49 21.79 -9.80
N LEU A 204 5.16 22.88 -10.50
CA LEU A 204 5.35 23.07 -11.94
C LEU A 204 6.71 23.68 -12.28
N ASP A 205 7.51 24.03 -11.27
CA ASP A 205 8.82 24.68 -11.37
C ASP A 205 9.81 24.06 -10.36
N LEU A 206 9.81 22.72 -10.32
CA LEU A 206 10.82 21.94 -9.61
C LEU A 206 12.02 21.75 -10.52
N GLN A 207 13.23 22.08 -10.04
CA GLN A 207 14.45 21.74 -10.75
C GLN A 207 14.50 20.22 -11.03
N PRO A 208 15.02 19.77 -12.18
CA PRO A 208 15.29 18.35 -12.43
C PRO A 208 16.36 17.78 -11.50
#